data_AF-A0A2V8Z594-F1
#
_entry.id   AF-A0A2V8Z594-F1
#
_cell.length_a   1.000
_cell.length_b   1.000
_cell.length_c   1.000
_cell.angle_alpha   90.00
_cell.angle_beta   90.00
_cell.angle_gamma   90.00
#
_symmetry.space_group_name_H-M   'P 1'
#
loop_
_entity.id
_entity.type
_entity.pdbx_description
1 polymer ?
#
loop_
_entity_poly.entity_id
_entity_poly.type
_entity_poly.pdbx_seq_one_letter_code
_entity_poly.pdbx_strand_id
1 'polypeptide(L)'
;MERRAFLRGAGIVSVLVAGGGVWRAWDQRVFSVGQGPAYELWKDWRSASEGPLGLVRAAILAASPHNTQPWLFKVASSSIELYVATARNTGALDPYLREQHIGLGCALET
;
A
#
# COMPACT_ATOMS: atom_id res chain seq x y z
N MET A 1 -42.26 34.72 -6.74
CA MET A 1 -41.67 33.61 -5.95
C MET A 1 -41.25 34.16 -4.61
N GLU A 2 -41.78 33.61 -3.51
CA GLU A 2 -41.43 33.99 -2.15
C GLU A 2 -39.97 33.61 -1.85
N ARG A 3 -39.08 34.60 -1.61
CA ARG A 3 -37.65 34.42 -1.28
C ARG A 3 -37.42 33.33 -0.23
N ARG A 4 -38.33 33.21 0.74
CA ARG A 4 -38.27 32.23 1.81
C ARG A 4 -38.45 30.78 1.34
N ALA A 5 -39.32 30.53 0.36
CA ALA A 5 -39.52 29.22 -0.21
C ALA A 5 -38.29 28.77 -1.02
N PHE A 6 -37.70 29.69 -1.78
CA PHE A 6 -36.46 29.45 -2.50
C PHE A 6 -35.30 29.10 -1.57
N LEU A 7 -35.07 29.89 -0.50
CA LEU A 7 -34.00 29.63 0.46
C LEU A 7 -34.17 28.28 1.20
N ARG A 8 -35.42 27.89 1.50
CA ARG A 8 -35.72 26.58 2.10
C ARG A 8 -35.41 25.44 1.13
N GLY A 9 -35.85 25.54 -0.12
CA GLY A 9 -35.57 24.53 -1.15
C GLY A 9 -34.08 24.38 -1.42
N ALA A 10 -33.38 25.50 -1.59
CA ALA A 10 -31.93 25.53 -1.77
C ALA A 10 -31.19 24.91 -0.57
N GLY A 11 -31.61 25.22 0.66
CA GLY A 11 -31.03 24.63 1.86
C GLY A 11 -31.19 23.11 1.92
N ILE A 12 -32.38 22.59 1.62
CA ILE A 12 -32.66 21.15 1.61
C ILE A 12 -31.80 20.44 0.55
N VAL A 13 -31.76 20.97 -0.68
CA VAL A 13 -30.95 20.39 -1.76
C VAL A 13 -29.47 20.38 -1.38
N SER A 14 -28.94 21.48 -0.84
CA SER A 14 -27.54 21.56 -0.41
C SER A 14 -27.20 20.52 0.66
N VAL A 15 -28.07 20.31 1.66
CA VAL A 15 -27.86 19.30 2.70
C VAL A 15 -27.89 17.89 2.12
N LEU A 16 -28.83 17.60 1.22
CA LEU A 16 -28.92 16.28 0.57
C LEU A 16 -27.69 15.99 -0.31
N VAL A 17 -27.23 16.98 -1.08
CA VAL A 17 -26.04 16.83 -1.93
C VAL A 17 -24.79 16.66 -1.08
N ALA A 18 -24.58 17.49 -0.05
CA ALA A 18 -23.43 17.39 0.83
C ALA A 18 -23.44 16.08 1.63
N GLY A 19 -24.59 15.73 2.23
CA GLY A 19 -24.77 14.49 2.98
C GLY A 19 -24.59 13.25 2.12
N GLY A 20 -25.17 13.23 0.92
CA GLY A 20 -25.00 12.16 -0.06
C GLY A 20 -23.55 12.03 -0.53
N GLY A 21 -22.84 13.14 -0.72
CA GLY A 21 -21.41 13.15 -1.05
C GLY A 21 -20.55 12.54 0.06
N VAL A 22 -20.76 12.94 1.32
CA VAL A 22 -20.06 12.37 2.48
C VAL A 22 -20.36 10.88 2.63
N TRP A 23 -21.63 10.49 2.51
CA TRP A 23 -22.03 9.09 2.58
C TRP A 23 -21.35 8.25 1.48
N ARG A 24 -21.34 8.74 0.24
CA ARG A 24 -20.67 8.05 -0.87
C ARG A 24 -19.16 7.94 -0.67
N ALA A 25 -18.52 8.99 -0.14
CA ALA A 25 -17.10 8.97 0.17
C ALA A 25 -16.77 7.95 1.28
N TRP A 26 -17.64 7.82 2.28
CA TRP A 26 -17.52 6.79 3.32
C TRP A 26 -17.66 5.37 2.75
N ASP A 27 -18.71 5.11 1.96
CA ASP A 27 -18.94 3.83 1.30
C ASP A 27 -17.79 3.42 0.36
N GLN A 28 -17.17 4.40 -0.31
CA GLN A 28 -15.97 4.19 -1.14
C GLN A 28 -14.67 4.13 -0.36
N ARG A 29 -14.71 4.09 0.99
CA ARG A 29 -13.51 3.96 1.83
C ARG A 29 -12.46 5.06 1.62
N VAL A 30 -12.89 6.24 1.16
CA VAL A 30 -12.00 7.39 0.92
C VAL A 30 -11.29 7.82 2.21
N PHE A 31 -11.94 7.65 3.36
CA PHE A 31 -11.40 8.01 4.67
C PHE A 31 -10.62 6.89 5.37
N SER A 32 -10.44 5.72 4.75
CA SER A 32 -9.68 4.60 5.32
C SER A 32 -8.34 4.35 4.62
N VAL A 33 -7.79 5.35 3.93
CA VAL A 33 -6.43 5.30 3.38
C VAL A 33 -5.44 5.11 4.55
N GLY A 34 -4.44 4.23 4.39
CA GLY A 34 -3.46 3.99 5.46
C GLY A 34 -3.92 3.01 6.55
N GLN A 35 -5.04 2.32 6.34
CA GLN A 35 -5.62 1.37 7.30
C GLN A 35 -5.64 -0.06 6.76
N GLY A 36 -5.60 -1.02 7.69
CA GLY A 36 -5.66 -2.45 7.41
C GLY A 36 -4.28 -3.14 7.37
N PRO A 37 -4.27 -4.48 7.18
CA PRO A 37 -3.08 -5.29 7.35
C PRO A 37 -1.89 -4.88 6.47
N ALA A 38 -2.16 -4.33 5.29
CA ALA A 38 -1.12 -3.86 4.37
C ALA A 38 -0.29 -2.68 4.93
N TYR A 39 -0.84 -1.92 5.88
CA TYR A 39 -0.16 -0.76 6.48
C TYR A 39 0.41 -1.04 7.88
N GLU A 40 0.11 -2.18 8.49
CA GLU A 40 0.60 -2.52 9.83
C GLU A 40 2.14 -2.57 9.85
N LEU A 41 2.73 -3.18 8.83
CA LEU A 41 4.18 -3.26 8.69
C LEU A 41 4.84 -1.87 8.63
N TRP A 42 4.23 -0.88 7.98
CA TRP A 42 4.78 0.48 7.94
C TRP A 42 4.83 1.18 9.30
N LYS A 43 3.97 0.77 10.24
CA LYS A 43 3.93 1.31 11.61
C LYS A 43 4.89 0.55 12.53
N ASP A 44 4.94 -0.78 12.36
CA ASP A 44 5.46 -1.67 13.39
C ASP A 44 6.75 -2.40 12.97
N TRP A 45 7.29 -2.16 11.77
CA TRP A 45 8.52 -2.83 11.32
C TRP A 45 9.73 -2.58 12.23
N ARG A 46 9.76 -1.43 12.91
CA ARG A 46 10.82 -1.09 13.89
C ARG A 46 10.59 -1.69 15.28
N SER A 47 9.34 -2.00 15.63
CA SER A 47 8.96 -2.52 16.95
C SER A 47 8.83 -4.04 16.97
N ALA A 48 8.63 -4.66 15.81
CA ALA A 48 8.35 -6.07 15.68
C ALA A 48 9.62 -6.92 15.49
N SER A 49 10.13 -7.38 16.63
CA SER A 49 11.02 -8.53 16.88
C SER A 49 12.52 -8.39 16.60
N GLU A 50 13.31 -8.68 17.64
CA GLU A 50 14.71 -9.07 17.52
C GLU A 50 14.86 -10.31 16.62
N GLY A 51 15.93 -10.34 15.80
CA GLY A 51 16.28 -11.49 14.96
C GLY A 51 15.85 -11.41 13.49
N PRO A 52 16.03 -12.50 12.72
CA PRO A 52 15.96 -12.48 11.25
C PRO A 52 14.62 -12.04 10.65
N LEU A 53 13.50 -12.32 11.33
CA LEU A 53 12.17 -11.91 10.84
C LEU A 53 11.93 -10.40 10.92
N GLY A 54 12.57 -9.70 11.86
CA GLY A 54 12.55 -8.24 11.90
C GLY A 54 13.19 -7.62 10.67
N LEU A 55 14.34 -8.18 10.24
CA LEU A 55 15.03 -7.76 9.01
C LEU A 55 14.17 -8.04 7.76
N VAL A 56 13.54 -9.21 7.67
CA VAL A 56 12.64 -9.52 6.55
C VAL A 56 11.44 -8.56 6.52
N ARG A 57 10.89 -8.18 7.68
CA ARG A 57 9.79 -7.19 7.74
C ARG A 57 10.20 -5.82 7.21
N ALA A 58 11.43 -5.38 7.46
CA ALA A 58 11.97 -4.16 6.88
C ALA A 58 12.14 -4.32 5.36
N ALA A 59 12.78 -5.41 4.92
CA ALA A 59 13.07 -5.70 3.53
C ALA A 59 11.82 -5.74 2.62
N ILE A 60 10.70 -6.29 3.09
CA ILE A 60 9.45 -6.34 2.30
C ILE A 60 8.77 -4.98 2.10
N LEU A 61 9.22 -3.93 2.79
CA LEU A 61 8.77 -2.55 2.60
C LEU A 61 9.61 -1.80 1.57
N ALA A 62 10.69 -2.41 1.06
CA ALA A 62 11.55 -1.81 0.06
C ALA A 62 10.78 -1.45 -1.23
N ALA A 63 11.31 -0.47 -1.96
CA ALA A 63 10.77 -0.16 -3.28
C ALA A 63 11.03 -1.32 -4.26
N SER A 64 10.07 -1.59 -5.14
CA SER A 64 10.26 -2.53 -6.25
C SER A 64 9.60 -2.01 -7.53
N PRO A 65 10.12 -2.37 -8.71
CA PRO A 65 9.52 -1.96 -9.98
C PRO A 65 8.07 -2.46 -10.06
N HIS A 66 7.16 -1.55 -10.39
CA HIS A 66 5.72 -1.80 -10.44
C HIS A 66 5.13 -2.44 -9.18
N ASN A 67 5.80 -2.27 -8.03
CA ASN A 67 5.44 -2.91 -6.77
C ASN A 67 5.28 -4.44 -6.88
N THR A 68 6.03 -5.07 -7.79
CA THR A 68 5.98 -6.52 -8.04
C THR A 68 6.45 -7.34 -6.84
N GLN A 69 7.26 -6.74 -5.98
CA GLN A 69 7.83 -7.38 -4.78
C GLN A 69 8.46 -8.73 -5.13
N PRO A 70 9.52 -8.76 -5.99
CA PRO A 70 10.01 -9.98 -6.61
C PRO A 70 10.98 -10.78 -5.72
N TRP A 71 10.87 -10.68 -4.40
CA TRP A 71 11.73 -11.34 -3.43
C TRP A 71 11.06 -12.58 -2.82
N LEU A 72 11.88 -13.59 -2.55
CA LEU A 72 11.55 -14.73 -1.70
C LEU A 72 12.61 -14.83 -0.61
N PHE A 73 12.16 -14.85 0.65
CA PHE A 73 13.05 -15.00 1.80
C PHE A 73 12.93 -16.39 2.37
N LYS A 74 14.07 -17.08 2.51
CA LYS A 74 14.17 -18.30 3.32
C LYS A 74 14.97 -17.97 4.57
N VAL A 75 14.29 -18.03 5.71
CA VAL A 75 14.87 -17.71 7.01
C VAL A 75 15.40 -18.99 7.64
N ALA A 76 16.71 -19.05 7.85
CA ALA A 76 17.39 -20.12 8.57
C ALA A 76 17.77 -19.65 9.99
N SER A 77 18.42 -20.53 10.76
CA SER A 77 18.82 -20.24 12.14
C SER A 77 19.84 -19.10 12.26
N SER A 78 20.69 -18.90 11.25
CA SER A 78 21.79 -17.91 11.29
C SER A 78 21.94 -17.10 9.99
N SER A 79 20.99 -17.22 9.07
CA SER A 79 21.04 -16.51 7.79
C SER A 79 19.64 -16.26 7.25
N ILE A 80 19.57 -15.27 6.35
CA ILE A 80 18.42 -15.02 5.50
C ILE A 80 18.91 -15.19 4.08
N GLU A 81 18.35 -16.15 3.37
CA GLU A 81 18.62 -16.34 1.95
C GLU A 81 17.59 -15.55 1.13
N LEU A 82 18.06 -14.68 0.24
CA LEU A 82 17.24 -13.88 -0.66
C LEU A 82 17.29 -14.47 -2.07
N TYR A 83 16.13 -14.85 -2.59
CA TYR A 83 15.95 -15.39 -3.93
C TYR A 83 15.06 -14.49 -4.79
N VAL A 84 15.26 -14.53 -6.10
CA VAL A 84 14.39 -13.85 -7.07
C VAL A 84 13.15 -14.70 -7.36
N ALA A 85 11.97 -14.10 -7.21
CA ALA A 85 10.70 -14.65 -7.67
C ALA A 85 10.53 -14.38 -9.18
N THR A 86 11.14 -15.20 -10.03
CA THR A 86 11.14 -14.98 -11.50
C THR A 86 9.74 -14.87 -12.11
N ALA A 87 8.74 -15.53 -11.52
CA ALA A 87 7.32 -15.43 -11.91
C ALA A 87 6.71 -14.03 -11.73
N ARG A 88 7.37 -13.15 -10.96
CA ARG A 88 6.93 -11.76 -10.71
C ARG A 88 7.65 -10.73 -11.60
N ASN A 89 8.21 -11.16 -12.74
CA ASN A 89 8.78 -10.22 -13.70
C ASN A 89 7.70 -9.39 -14.40
N THR A 90 8.09 -8.29 -15.04
CA THR A 90 7.18 -7.40 -15.77
C THR A 90 7.18 -7.66 -17.28
N GLY A 91 7.69 -8.82 -17.70
CA GLY A 91 7.75 -9.25 -19.09
C GLY A 91 8.50 -8.26 -19.98
N ALA A 92 7.85 -7.79 -21.04
CA ALA A 92 8.44 -6.88 -22.03
C ALA A 92 8.91 -5.53 -21.47
N LEU A 93 8.45 -5.12 -20.27
CA LEU A 93 8.89 -3.90 -19.61
C LEU A 93 10.29 -4.02 -18.99
N ASP A 94 10.71 -5.23 -18.63
CA ASP A 94 12.04 -5.52 -18.11
C ASP A 94 12.60 -6.80 -18.76
N PRO A 95 12.88 -6.78 -20.08
CA PRO A 95 13.24 -7.97 -20.83
C PRO A 95 14.57 -8.59 -20.39
N TYR A 96 15.40 -7.82 -19.69
CA TYR A 96 16.70 -8.26 -19.15
C TYR A 96 16.66 -8.52 -17.64
N LEU A 97 15.49 -8.42 -17.00
CA LEU A 97 15.29 -8.60 -15.57
C LEU A 97 16.14 -7.64 -14.69
N ARG A 98 16.62 -6.53 -15.26
CA ARG A 98 17.51 -5.58 -14.56
C ARG A 98 16.73 -4.88 -13.45
N GLU A 99 15.54 -4.39 -13.76
CA GLU A 99 14.68 -3.73 -12.78
C GLU A 99 14.30 -4.71 -11.67
N GLN A 100 13.99 -5.97 -12.02
CA GLN A 100 13.72 -7.03 -11.03
C GLN A 100 14.89 -7.21 -10.05
N HIS A 101 16.12 -7.25 -10.54
CA HIS A 101 17.32 -7.36 -9.69
C HIS A 101 17.58 -6.09 -8.88
N ILE A 102 17.30 -4.90 -9.43
CA ILE A 102 17.36 -3.64 -8.67
C ILE A 102 16.39 -3.68 -7.48
N GLY A 103 15.17 -4.18 -7.69
CA GLY A 103 14.19 -4.38 -6.61
C GLY A 103 14.69 -5.35 -5.53
N LEU A 104 15.40 -6.42 -5.90
CA LEU A 104 16.09 -7.28 -4.92
C LEU A 104 17.17 -6.52 -4.16
N GLY A 105 17.96 -5.69 -4.84
CA GLY A 105 19.00 -4.86 -4.22
C GLY A 105 18.43 -3.89 -3.19
N CYS A 106 17.28 -3.29 -3.47
CA CYS A 106 16.58 -2.45 -2.49
C CYS A 106 16.18 -3.26 -1.25
N ALA A 107 15.59 -4.45 -1.42
CA ALA A 107 15.20 -5.31 -0.31
C ALA A 107 16.40 -5.86 0.49
N LEU A 108 17.57 -5.98 -0.14
CA LEU A 108 18.80 -6.40 0.54
C LEU A 108 19.37 -5.30 1.46
N GLU A 109 19.15 -4.02 1.13
CA GLU A 109 19.73 -2.88 1.84
C GLU A 109 18.86 -2.35 2.99
N THR A 110 17.53 -2.41 2.84
CA THR A 110 16.54 -1.84 3.79
C THR A 110 16.56 -2.49 5.17
#